data_AF-A0A964NGU4-F1
#
_entry.id   AF-A0A964NGU4-F1
#
_cell.length_a   1.000
_cell.length_b   1.000
_cell.length_c   1.000
_cell.angle_alpha   90.00
_cell.angle_beta   90.00
_cell.angle_gamma   90.00
#
_symmetry.space_group_name_H-M   'P 1'
#
loop_
_entity.id
_entity.type
_entity.pdbx_description
1 polymer ?
#
loop_
_entity_poly.entity_id
_entity_poly.type
_entity_poly.pdbx_seq_one_letter_code
_entity_poly.pdbx_strand_id
1 'polypeptide(L)' 'MSNKQLEVQIMGQSYLLGCPEGGEARLLAAVDKVDQAMCKVRDAGKIKAR' A
#
# COMPACT_ATOMS: atom_id res chain seq x y z
N MET A 1 -6.62 20.50 -13.84
CA MET A 1 -5.89 19.23 -13.62
C MET A 1 -6.19 18.77 -12.20
N SER A 2 -7.35 18.13 -12.00
CA SER A 2 -7.84 17.75 -10.66
C SER A 2 -7.29 16.37 -10.30
N ASN A 3 -6.14 16.33 -9.63
CA ASN A 3 -5.60 15.07 -9.12
C ASN A 3 -6.46 14.60 -7.94
N LYS A 4 -7.14 13.46 -8.07
CA LYS A 4 -7.91 12.87 -6.96
C LYS A 4 -6.93 12.30 -5.95
N GLN A 5 -7.03 12.70 -4.70
CA GLN A 5 -6.22 12.12 -3.62
C GLN A 5 -7.02 10.99 -2.99
N LEU A 6 -6.43 9.80 -2.93
CA LEU A 6 -7.01 8.63 -2.26
C LEU A 6 -6.22 8.39 -0.97
N GLU A 7 -6.96 8.29 0.13
CA GLU A 7 -6.39 7.91 1.41
C GLU A 7 -6.44 6.38 1.53
N VAL A 8 -5.28 5.76 1.70
CA VAL A 8 -5.13 4.31 1.80
C VAL A 8 -4.39 3.95 3.08
N GLN A 9 -4.63 2.76 3.59
CA GLN A 9 -4.00 2.27 4.82
C GLN A 9 -3.05 1.13 4.47
N ILE A 10 -1.76 1.32 4.71
CA ILE A 10 -0.71 0.29 4.48
C ILE A 10 -0.08 -0.02 5.83
N MET A 11 -0.12 -1.29 6.26
CA MET A 11 0.44 -1.74 7.55
C MET A 11 -0.01 -0.94 8.79
N GLY A 12 -1.19 -0.32 8.76
CA GLY A 12 -1.69 0.50 9.88
C GLY A 12 -1.24 1.96 9.88
N GLN A 13 -0.53 2.42 8.83
CA GLN A 13 -0.26 3.83 8.59
C GLN A 13 -1.14 4.35 7.44
N SER A 14 -1.73 5.53 7.64
CA SER A 14 -2.51 6.22 6.62
C SER A 14 -1.57 6.91 5.63
N TYR A 15 -1.65 6.54 4.37
CA TYR A 15 -0.91 7.14 3.27
C TYR A 15 -1.87 7.82 2.30
N LEU A 16 -1.57 9.07 1.96
CA LEU A 16 -2.32 9.82 0.96
C LEU A 16 -1.61 9.66 -0.38
N LEU A 17 -2.25 9.01 -1.34
CA LEU A 17 -1.70 8.82 -2.68
C LEU A 17 -2.50 9.65 -3.70
N GLY A 18 -1.77 10.34 -4.57
CA GLY A 18 -2.35 11.01 -5.73
C GLY A 18 -2.74 9.97 -6.78
N CYS A 19 -4.04 9.81 -7.00
CA CYS A 19 -4.59 9.04 -8.11
C CYS A 19 -4.75 9.94 -9.35
N PRO A 20 -4.05 9.63 -10.45
CA PRO A 20 -4.41 10.20 -11.74
C PRO A 20 -5.77 9.64 -12.20
N GLU A 21 -6.56 10.40 -12.95
CA GLU A 21 -7.87 9.98 -13.46
C GLU A 21 -7.74 8.65 -14.25
N GLY A 22 -8.40 7.59 -13.75
CA GLY A 22 -8.30 6.21 -14.30
C GLY A 22 -7.25 5.30 -13.65
N GLY A 23 -6.44 5.82 -12.71
CA GLY A 23 -5.40 5.08 -12.01
C GLY A 23 -5.84 4.43 -10.69
N GLU A 24 -7.06 4.68 -10.23
CA GLU A 24 -7.54 4.27 -8.89
C GLU A 24 -7.50 2.75 -8.68
N ALA A 25 -7.93 1.97 -9.67
CA ALA A 25 -7.82 0.50 -9.63
C ALA A 25 -6.36 0.02 -9.60
N ARG A 26 -5.45 0.74 -10.28
CA ARG A 26 -4.03 0.43 -10.31
C ARG A 26 -3.35 0.77 -8.99
N LEU A 27 -3.81 1.85 -8.35
CA LEU A 27 -3.35 2.31 -7.04
C LEU A 27 -3.79 1.32 -5.96
N LEU A 28 -5.07 0.94 -5.94
CA LEU A 28 -5.59 -0.11 -5.06
C LEU A 28 -4.83 -1.43 -5.23
N ALA A 29 -4.59 -1.86 -6.47
CA ALA A 29 -3.81 -3.07 -6.74
C ALA A 29 -2.33 -2.95 -6.30
N ALA A 30 -1.74 -1.76 -6.39
CA ALA A 30 -0.38 -1.52 -5.89
C ALA A 30 -0.34 -1.53 -4.36
N VAL A 31 -1.32 -0.90 -3.70
CA VAL A 31 -1.48 -0.88 -2.24
C VAL A 31 -1.65 -2.29 -1.69
N ASP A 32 -2.52 -3.10 -2.29
CA ASP A 32 -2.72 -4.51 -1.90
C ASP A 32 -1.42 -5.33 -2.06
N LYS A 33 -0.69 -5.13 -3.16
CA LYS A 33 0.63 -5.76 -3.35
C LYS A 33 1.65 -5.33 -2.31
N VAL A 34 1.69 -4.05 -1.96
CA VAL A 34 2.60 -3.52 -0.93
C VAL A 34 2.25 -4.10 0.43
N ASP A 35 0.96 -4.16 0.79
CA ASP A 35 0.52 -4.74 2.06
C ASP A 35 0.86 -6.23 2.15
N GLN A 36 0.58 -7.00 1.11
CA GLN A 36 0.98 -8.42 1.04
C GLN A 36 2.50 -8.61 1.11
N ALA A 37 3.28 -7.79 0.40
CA ALA A 37 4.75 -7.87 0.43
C ALA A 37 5.29 -7.51 1.81
N MET A 38 4.77 -6.44 2.42
CA MET A 38 5.15 -6.00 3.75
C MET A 38 4.78 -7.01 4.83
N CYS A 39 3.59 -7.62 4.75
CA CYS A 39 3.15 -8.65 5.69
C CYS A 39 4.05 -9.89 5.60
N LYS A 40 4.42 -10.30 4.38
CA LYS A 40 5.41 -11.38 4.13
C LYS A 40 6.81 -11.04 4.65
N VAL A 41 7.27 -9.80 4.47
CA VAL A 41 8.58 -9.36 5.00
C VAL A 41 8.56 -9.31 6.53
N ARG A 42 7.48 -8.84 7.14
CA ARG A 42 7.30 -8.84 8.60
C ARG A 42 7.34 -10.27 9.16
N ASP A 43 6.65 -11.21 8.53
CA ASP A 43 6.61 -12.61 8.93
C ASP A 43 7.98 -13.28 8.75
N ALA A 44 8.60 -13.09 7.58
CA ALA A 44 9.95 -13.61 7.28
C ALA A 44 11.04 -12.99 8.18
N GLY A 45 10.90 -11.72 8.56
CA GLY A 45 11.81 -11.03 9.48
C GLY A 45 11.69 -11.52 10.91
N LYS A 46 10.48 -11.91 11.35
CA LYS A 46 10.25 -12.47 12.69
C LYS A 46 10.92 -13.82 12.90
N ILE A 47 11.12 -14.59 11.83
CA ILE A 47 11.73 -15.93 11.87
C ILE A 47 13.24 -15.89 12.21
N LYS A 48 13.94 -14.77 11.99
CA LYS A 48 15.39 -14.65 12.27
C LYS A 48 15.74 -14.06 13.63
N ALA A 49 14.75 -13.65 14.43
CA ALA A 49 14.98 -13.02 15.74
C ALA A 49 14.80 -14.01 16.92
N ARG A 50 15.40 -15.21 16.81
CA ARG A 50 15.53 -16.15 17.92
C ARG A 50 16.98 -16.58 18.09
#